data_AF-Q92Z80-F1
#
_entry.id   AF-Q92Z80-F1
#
_cell.length_a   1.000
_cell.length_b   1.000
_cell.length_c   1.000
_cell.angle_alpha   90.00
_cell.angle_beta   90.00
_cell.angle_gamma   90.00
#
_symmetry.space_group_name_H-M   'P 1'
#
loop_
_entity.id
_entity.type
_entity.pdbx_description
1 polymer ?
#
loop_
_entity_poly.entity_id
_entity_poly.type
_entity_poly.pdbx_seq_one_letter_code
_entity_poly.pdbx_strand_id
1 'polypeptide(L)'
;MTRQQRAVVWAKPAKEVARRLHPHFVREEEFALPPLSLLGALATGKLAPGMTDVLALTDRLEAELSGMLGEHKEIVAALGDLVAAVKAENMPKYTVFAQKLVLHARTEEEVLYPAAILVGHYVKRVLGR
;
A
#
# COMPACT_ATOMS: atom_id res chain seq x y z
N MET A 1 27.55 18.01 18.95
CA MET A 1 26.26 18.36 18.32
C MET A 1 25.23 18.70 19.37
N THR A 2 24.53 19.82 19.24
CA THR A 2 23.45 20.23 20.16
C THR A 2 22.16 19.44 19.89
N ARG A 3 21.24 19.39 20.86
CA ARG A 3 19.92 18.71 20.73
C ARG A 3 19.10 19.24 19.53
N GLN A 4 19.31 20.50 19.16
CA GLN A 4 18.71 21.15 18.00
C GLN A 4 19.33 20.70 16.67
N GLN A 5 20.61 20.35 16.64
CA GLN A 5 21.29 19.80 15.45
C GLN A 5 20.90 18.34 15.18
N ARG A 6 20.55 17.57 16.22
CA ARG A 6 20.03 16.20 16.11
C ARG A 6 18.66 16.15 15.43
N ALA A 7 17.73 17.03 15.81
CA ALA A 7 16.40 17.09 15.19
C ALA A 7 16.39 17.33 13.66
N VAL A 8 17.49 17.80 13.07
CA VAL A 8 17.58 18.17 11.64
C VAL A 8 17.85 16.96 10.74
N VAL A 9 18.55 15.94 11.23
CA VAL A 9 19.10 14.89 10.34
C VAL A 9 18.04 13.89 9.91
N TRP A 10 17.15 13.45 10.80
CA TRP A 10 16.05 12.52 10.45
C TRP A 10 14.79 13.22 9.92
N ALA A 11 14.62 14.53 10.13
CA ALA A 11 13.42 15.25 9.72
C ALA A 11 13.23 15.28 8.19
N LYS A 12 14.32 15.41 7.43
CA LYS A 12 14.24 15.40 5.96
C LYS A 12 13.83 14.02 5.42
N PRO A 13 14.49 12.90 5.79
CA PRO A 13 14.02 11.56 5.43
C PRO A 13 12.56 11.28 5.86
N ALA A 14 12.16 11.70 7.05
CA ALA A 14 10.78 11.51 7.53
C ALA A 14 9.75 12.24 6.65
N LYS A 15 10.06 13.49 6.24
CA LYS A 15 9.21 14.25 5.30
C LYS A 15 9.14 13.59 3.93
N GLU A 16 10.25 13.03 3.46
CA GLU A 16 10.28 12.34 2.17
C GLU A 16 9.42 11.07 2.17
N VAL A 17 9.49 10.28 3.25
CA VAL A 17 8.60 9.14 3.47
C VAL A 17 7.13 9.57 3.42
N ALA A 18 6.75 10.62 4.16
CA ALA A 18 5.38 11.12 4.18
C ALA A 18 4.91 11.64 2.81
N ARG A 19 5.78 12.35 2.09
CA ARG A 19 5.49 12.90 0.75
C ARG A 19 5.16 11.80 -0.27
N ARG A 20 5.78 10.62 -0.13
CA ARG A 20 5.54 9.47 -1.01
C ARG A 20 4.36 8.62 -0.56
N LEU A 21 4.23 8.36 0.74
CA LEU A 21 3.16 7.54 1.29
C LEU A 21 1.77 8.12 1.04
N HIS A 22 1.59 9.43 1.27
CA HIS A 22 0.25 10.02 1.20
C HIS A 22 -0.44 9.83 -0.16
N PRO A 23 0.14 10.22 -1.30
CA PRO A 23 -0.52 10.01 -2.60
C PRO A 23 -0.69 8.52 -2.93
N HIS A 24 0.23 7.66 -2.48
CA HIS A 24 0.10 6.21 -2.67
C HIS A 24 -1.12 5.65 -1.93
N PHE A 25 -1.29 5.98 -0.65
CA PHE A 25 -2.46 5.55 0.14
C PHE A 25 -3.79 6.06 -0.43
N VAL A 26 -3.82 7.27 -0.98
CA VAL A 26 -5.02 7.77 -1.68
C VAL A 26 -5.39 6.86 -2.85
N ARG A 27 -4.41 6.42 -3.65
CA ARG A 27 -4.65 5.49 -4.76
C ARG A 27 -5.16 4.13 -4.27
N GLU A 28 -4.61 3.64 -3.17
CA GLU A 28 -5.07 2.39 -2.55
C GLU A 28 -6.53 2.47 -2.10
N GLU A 29 -6.90 3.56 -1.43
CA GLU A 29 -8.27 3.81 -1.00
C GLU A 29 -9.23 4.04 -2.18
N GLU A 30 -8.77 4.66 -3.26
CA GLU A 30 -9.58 4.93 -4.44
C GLU A 30 -9.94 3.67 -5.23
N PHE A 31 -9.01 2.72 -5.39
CA PHE A 31 -9.24 1.59 -6.30
C PHE A 31 -8.63 0.25 -5.90
N ALA A 32 -7.54 0.21 -5.13
CA ALA A 32 -6.87 -1.06 -4.86
C ALA A 32 -7.56 -1.90 -3.76
N LEU A 33 -7.96 -1.24 -2.67
CA LEU A 33 -8.55 -1.90 -1.50
C LEU A 33 -10.07 -2.07 -1.54
N PRO A 34 -10.87 -1.15 -2.12
CA PRO A 34 -12.33 -1.30 -2.12
C PRO A 34 -12.87 -2.64 -2.66
N PRO A 35 -12.29 -3.26 -3.72
CA PRO A 35 -12.74 -4.56 -4.21
C PRO A 35 -12.71 -5.67 -3.15
N LEU A 36 -11.82 -5.59 -2.16
CA LEU A 36 -11.66 -6.60 -1.11
C LEU A 36 -12.90 -6.71 -0.20
N SER A 37 -13.75 -5.68 -0.15
CA SER A 37 -15.01 -5.70 0.59
C SER A 37 -15.95 -6.84 0.17
N LEU A 38 -15.80 -7.36 -1.06
CA LEU A 38 -16.62 -8.45 -1.58
C LEU A 38 -16.16 -9.84 -1.15
N LEU A 39 -14.93 -9.99 -0.64
CA LEU A 39 -14.35 -11.31 -0.32
C LEU A 39 -15.24 -12.14 0.60
N GLY A 40 -15.84 -11.52 1.63
CA GLY A 40 -16.74 -12.23 2.55
C GLY A 40 -18.00 -12.77 1.87
N ALA A 41 -18.63 -11.98 1.00
CA ALA A 41 -19.81 -12.42 0.26
C ALA A 41 -19.46 -13.52 -0.75
N LEU A 42 -18.39 -13.31 -1.53
CA LEU A 42 -17.91 -14.23 -2.55
C LEU A 42 -17.48 -15.58 -1.98
N ALA A 43 -16.81 -15.59 -0.83
CA ALA A 43 -16.42 -16.82 -0.13
C ALA A 43 -17.61 -17.70 0.27
N THR A 44 -18.82 -17.13 0.36
CA THR A 44 -20.07 -17.86 0.66
C THR A 44 -20.96 -18.10 -0.56
N GLY A 45 -20.48 -17.78 -1.76
CA GLY A 45 -21.23 -17.92 -3.01
C GLY A 45 -22.37 -16.93 -3.17
N LYS A 46 -22.40 -15.84 -2.39
CA LYS A 46 -23.46 -14.82 -2.46
C LYS A 46 -23.09 -13.72 -3.45
N LEU A 47 -24.08 -13.28 -4.22
CA LEU A 47 -24.00 -12.04 -4.98
C LEU A 47 -24.36 -10.85 -4.07
N ALA A 48 -23.55 -9.80 -4.13
CA ALA A 48 -23.76 -8.56 -3.39
C ALA A 48 -24.20 -7.45 -4.36
N PRO A 49 -25.07 -6.52 -3.93
CA PRO A 49 -25.32 -5.29 -4.66
C PRO A 49 -23.99 -4.54 -4.92
N GLY A 50 -23.83 -3.93 -6.10
CA GLY A 50 -22.64 -3.17 -6.45
C GLY A 50 -21.44 -4.01 -6.91
N MET A 51 -21.59 -5.33 -7.09
CA MET A 51 -20.51 -6.18 -7.62
C MET A 51 -19.99 -5.75 -9.00
N THR A 52 -20.83 -5.16 -9.84
CA THR A 52 -20.37 -4.62 -11.13
C THR A 52 -19.48 -3.40 -10.97
N ASP A 53 -19.63 -2.65 -9.89
CA ASP A 53 -18.94 -1.37 -9.69
C ASP A 53 -17.46 -1.61 -9.37
N VAL A 54 -17.12 -2.75 -8.75
CA VAL A 54 -15.72 -3.13 -8.50
C VAL A 54 -14.97 -3.52 -9.78
N LEU A 55 -15.66 -3.81 -10.88
CA LEU A 55 -15.00 -4.20 -12.13
C LEU A 55 -14.12 -3.05 -12.66
N ALA A 56 -14.64 -1.82 -12.66
CA ALA A 56 -13.86 -0.65 -13.06
C ALA A 56 -12.63 -0.43 -12.17
N LEU A 57 -12.76 -0.70 -10.86
CA LEU A 57 -11.67 -0.54 -9.90
C LEU A 57 -10.60 -1.61 -10.08
N THR A 58 -11.00 -2.86 -10.30
CA THR A 58 -10.08 -3.99 -10.52
C THR A 58 -9.38 -3.90 -11.88
N ASP A 59 -10.08 -3.48 -12.93
CA ASP A 59 -9.48 -3.18 -14.24
C ASP A 59 -8.43 -2.06 -14.13
N ARG A 60 -8.73 -1.00 -13.37
CA ARG A 60 -7.78 0.08 -13.06
C ARG A 60 -6.58 -0.44 -12.27
N LEU A 61 -6.80 -1.26 -11.24
CA LEU A 61 -5.73 -1.87 -10.45
C LEU A 61 -4.80 -2.71 -11.33
N GLU A 62 -5.32 -3.57 -12.20
CA GLU A 62 -4.51 -4.38 -13.12
C GLU A 62 -3.67 -3.51 -14.05
N ALA A 63 -4.27 -2.47 -14.64
CA ALA A 63 -3.58 -1.56 -15.55
C ALA A 63 -2.51 -0.71 -14.86
N GLU A 64 -2.74 -0.33 -13.60
CA GLU A 64 -1.84 0.53 -12.82
C GLU A 64 -0.89 -0.24 -11.89
N LEU A 65 -0.98 -1.58 -11.82
CA LEU A 65 -0.27 -2.41 -10.86
C LEU A 65 1.24 -2.19 -10.92
N SER A 66 1.83 -2.17 -12.10
CA SER A 66 3.28 -1.93 -12.25
C SER A 66 3.71 -0.58 -11.68
N GLY A 67 2.83 0.43 -11.75
CA GLY A 67 3.04 1.74 -11.15
C GLY A 67 2.98 1.70 -9.63
N MET A 68 1.98 1.02 -9.05
CA MET A 68 1.84 0.82 -7.60
C MET A 68 3.08 0.11 -7.02
N LEU A 69 3.55 -0.95 -7.68
CA LEU A 69 4.79 -1.65 -7.31
C LEU A 69 6.04 -0.77 -7.44
N GLY A 70 6.05 0.15 -8.40
CA GLY A 70 7.09 1.15 -8.53
C GLY A 70 7.14 2.10 -7.34
N GLU A 71 5.97 2.61 -6.92
CA GLU A 71 5.85 3.47 -5.75
C GLU A 71 6.30 2.79 -4.46
N HIS A 72 5.94 1.52 -4.25
CA HIS A 72 6.44 0.73 -3.13
C HIS A 72 7.97 0.68 -3.07
N LYS A 73 8.65 0.47 -4.20
CA LYS A 73 10.12 0.48 -4.25
C LYS A 73 10.69 1.81 -3.79
N GLU A 74 10.09 2.92 -4.23
CA GLU A 74 10.50 4.26 -3.85
C GLU A 74 10.24 4.56 -2.37
N ILE A 75 9.10 4.12 -1.84
CA ILE A 75 8.74 4.23 -0.42
C ILE A 75 9.72 3.42 0.45
N VAL A 76 10.00 2.17 0.06
CA VAL A 76 10.96 1.29 0.76
C VAL A 76 12.36 1.90 0.76
N ALA A 77 12.79 2.50 -0.34
CA ALA A 77 14.06 3.22 -0.40
C ALA A 77 14.09 4.41 0.58
N ALA A 78 13.04 5.26 0.58
CA ALA A 78 12.94 6.38 1.51
C ALA A 78 12.88 5.95 2.98
N LEU A 79 12.25 4.81 3.28
CA LEU A 79 12.27 4.19 4.60
C LEU A 79 13.66 3.71 4.99
N GLY A 80 14.45 3.20 4.04
CA GLY A 80 15.87 2.87 4.24
C GLY A 80 16.69 4.08 4.68
N ASP A 81 16.50 5.22 4.01
CA ASP A 81 17.16 6.49 4.37
C ASP A 81 16.74 6.97 5.76
N LEU A 82 15.46 6.85 6.10
CA LEU A 82 14.96 7.16 7.45
C LEU A 82 15.62 6.25 8.49
N VAL A 83 15.68 4.94 8.24
CA VAL A 83 16.33 3.98 9.14
C VAL A 83 17.79 4.33 9.38
N ALA A 84 18.53 4.71 8.34
CA ALA A 84 19.92 5.13 8.47
C ALA A 84 20.05 6.36 9.38
N ALA A 85 19.21 7.37 9.19
CA ALA A 85 19.22 8.60 9.98
C ALA A 85 18.84 8.36 11.46
N VAL A 86 17.77 7.61 11.72
CA VAL A 86 17.27 7.38 13.09
C VAL A 86 18.14 6.41 13.89
N LYS A 87 18.90 5.53 13.22
CA LYS A 87 19.92 4.69 13.87
C LYS A 87 21.09 5.52 14.37
N ALA A 88 21.58 6.49 13.58
CA ALA A 88 22.66 7.39 13.99
C ALA A 88 22.30 8.21 15.25
N GLU A 89 21.01 8.36 15.53
CA GLU A 89 20.49 9.09 16.69
C GLU A 89 19.96 8.21 17.82
N ASN A 90 20.14 6.88 17.74
CA ASN A 90 19.65 5.92 18.74
C ASN A 90 18.14 6.02 18.98
N MET A 91 17.34 6.08 17.91
CA MET A 91 15.88 6.18 17.97
C MET A 91 15.19 4.88 17.47
N PRO A 92 15.32 3.75 18.19
CA PRO A 92 14.94 2.42 17.70
C PRO A 92 13.45 2.28 17.34
N LYS A 93 12.57 3.06 17.98
CA LYS A 93 11.13 3.04 17.69
C LYS A 93 10.80 3.37 16.23
N TYR A 94 11.59 4.24 15.59
CA TYR A 94 11.36 4.63 14.19
C TYR A 94 11.94 3.61 13.21
N THR A 95 12.96 2.84 13.62
CA THR A 95 13.40 1.66 12.86
C THR A 95 12.31 0.61 12.80
N VAL A 96 11.66 0.32 13.94
CA VAL A 96 10.54 -0.64 14.00
C VAL A 96 9.34 -0.14 13.17
N PHE A 97 9.04 1.16 13.23
CA PHE A 97 8.02 1.76 12.37
C PHE A 97 8.30 1.53 10.88
N ALA A 98 9.53 1.80 10.43
CA ALA A 98 9.89 1.61 9.03
C ALA A 98 9.80 0.13 8.61
N GLN A 99 10.22 -0.80 9.47
CA GLN A 99 10.08 -2.24 9.21
C GLN A 99 8.62 -2.67 9.06
N LYS A 100 7.71 -2.12 9.87
CA LYS A 100 6.28 -2.38 9.76
C LYS A 100 5.70 -1.87 8.44
N LEU A 101 6.14 -0.71 7.96
CA LEU A 101 5.70 -0.21 6.65
C LEU A 101 6.24 -1.02 5.48
N VAL A 102 7.47 -1.55 5.58
CA VAL A 102 7.98 -2.49 4.56
C VAL A 102 7.16 -3.78 4.54
N LEU A 103 6.75 -4.27 5.72
CA LEU A 103 5.88 -5.46 5.81
C LEU A 103 4.47 -5.21 5.26
N HIS A 104 3.93 -4.01 5.47
CA HIS A 104 2.66 -3.57 4.91
C HIS A 104 2.68 -3.62 3.38
N ALA A 105 3.67 -2.98 2.74
CA ALA A 105 3.85 -3.04 1.28
C ALA A 105 3.93 -4.48 0.76
N ARG A 106 4.67 -5.37 1.44
CA ARG A 106 4.72 -6.79 1.06
C ARG A 106 3.37 -7.50 1.17
N THR A 107 2.60 -7.17 2.21
CA THR A 107 1.26 -7.75 2.39
C THR A 107 0.33 -7.33 1.25
N GLU A 108 0.46 -6.09 0.78
CA GLU A 108 -0.26 -5.60 -0.39
C GLU A 108 0.15 -6.31 -1.67
N GLU A 109 1.46 -6.39 -1.93
CA GLU A 109 2.00 -7.02 -3.14
C GLU A 109 1.68 -8.52 -3.23
N GLU A 110 1.82 -9.25 -2.11
CA GLU A 110 1.73 -10.70 -2.09
C GLU A 110 0.31 -11.21 -1.84
N VAL A 111 -0.56 -10.39 -1.21
CA VAL A 111 -1.89 -10.84 -0.77
C VAL A 111 -2.98 -9.90 -1.25
N LEU A 112 -2.94 -8.62 -0.90
CA LEU A 112 -4.12 -7.76 -1.07
C LEU A 112 -4.38 -7.38 -2.54
N TYR A 113 -3.36 -6.94 -3.29
CA TYR A 113 -3.56 -6.61 -4.70
C TYR A 113 -3.91 -7.84 -5.54
N PRO A 114 -3.23 -9.00 -5.39
CA PRO A 114 -3.66 -10.22 -6.07
C PRO A 114 -5.09 -10.63 -5.71
N ALA A 115 -5.49 -10.53 -4.44
CA ALA A 115 -6.86 -10.84 -4.03
C ALA A 115 -7.89 -9.90 -4.65
N ALA A 116 -7.62 -8.60 -4.72
CA ALA A 116 -8.49 -7.62 -5.37
C ALA A 116 -8.65 -7.92 -6.87
N ILE A 117 -7.57 -8.27 -7.56
CA ILE A 117 -7.62 -8.69 -8.97
C ILE A 117 -8.46 -9.98 -9.13
N LEU A 118 -8.25 -10.97 -8.28
CA LEU A 118 -9.02 -12.22 -8.30
C LEU A 118 -10.51 -12.00 -8.04
N VAL A 119 -10.88 -11.02 -7.20
CA VAL A 119 -12.29 -10.59 -7.04
C VAL A 119 -12.86 -10.14 -8.39
N GLY A 120 -12.15 -9.28 -9.12
CA GLY A 120 -12.57 -8.81 -10.45
C GLY A 120 -12.78 -9.97 -11.43
N HIS A 121 -11.79 -10.86 -11.53
CA HIS A 121 -11.88 -12.06 -12.36
C HIS A 121 -13.07 -12.95 -11.99
N TYR A 122 -13.29 -13.18 -10.70
CA TYR A 122 -14.39 -14.02 -10.23
C TYR A 122 -15.75 -13.39 -10.53
N VAL A 123 -15.90 -12.08 -10.32
CA VAL A 123 -17.15 -11.37 -10.65
C VAL A 123 -17.44 -11.44 -12.15
N LYS A 124 -16.45 -11.20 -13.03
CA LYS A 124 -16.60 -11.35 -14.49
C LYS A 124 -17.15 -12.74 -14.85
N ARG A 125 -16.51 -13.79 -14.29
CA ARG A 125 -16.93 -15.19 -14.49
C ARG A 125 -18.37 -15.44 -14.05
N VAL A 126 -18.77 -14.97 -12.87
CA VAL A 126 -20.14 -15.20 -12.36
C VAL A 126 -21.19 -14.43 -13.16
N LEU A 127 -20.82 -13.27 -13.72
CA LEU A 127 -21.69 -12.48 -14.60
C LEU A 127 -21.71 -12.96 -16.07
N GLY A 128 -20.95 -14.00 -16.41
CA GLY A 128 -20.84 -14.50 -17.78
C GLY A 128 -20.12 -13.54 -18.74
N ARG A 129 -19.17 -12.75 -18.21
CA ARG A 129 -18.33 -11.81 -18.95
C ARG A 129 -16.89 -12.30 -19.07
#